data_AF-A0A1T1DJR8-F1
#
_entry.id   AF-A0A1T1DJR8-F1
#
_cell.length_a   1.000
_cell.length_b   1.000
_cell.length_c   1.000
_cell.angle_alpha   90.00
_cell.angle_beta   90.00
_cell.angle_gamma   90.00
#
_symmetry.space_group_name_H-M   'P 1'
#
loop_
_entity.id
_entity.type
_entity.pdbx_description
1 polymer ?
#
loop_
_entity_poly.entity_id
_entity_poly.type
_entity_poly.pdbx_seq_one_letter_code
_entity_poly.pdbx_strand_id
1 'polypeptide(L)'
;MNYILNKSNKRVVWINADSNQMTGIDAWANFKSDQHEIVYSLHYNPQVGETFIAEVKDGIAQDFEPRKVYNKISKEERILQSWEDKIDLETETEDEPRRDGSGSVLPHQVYTESGGWIIDIDQKRDSLIKLVNSICESKIIAGFTSSALGAPHFYNSDRDDQLNLIGLVSLIVPVLYKCTDETGIKGYRNHSANQIKQVLGDGAIRKTLLLQKAASLKSVIQSIETVNELDNVNITSGWD
;
A
#
# COMPACT_ATOMS: atom_id res chain seq x y z
N MET A 1 -38.71 17.70 -18.38
CA MET A 1 -39.57 18.48 -17.46
C MET A 1 -38.98 19.87 -17.29
N ASN A 2 -39.82 20.87 -17.05
CA ASN A 2 -39.42 22.25 -16.80
C ASN A 2 -39.58 22.56 -15.31
N TYR A 3 -38.47 22.87 -14.65
CA TYR A 3 -38.40 23.19 -13.23
C TYR A 3 -38.41 24.70 -13.06
N ILE A 4 -39.37 25.21 -12.30
CA ILE A 4 -39.45 26.63 -11.97
C ILE A 4 -38.73 26.80 -10.65
N LEU A 5 -37.65 27.58 -10.68
CA LEU A 5 -36.81 27.82 -9.51
C LEU A 5 -36.99 29.24 -9.01
N ASN A 6 -36.97 29.42 -7.69
CA ASN A 6 -36.81 30.74 -7.11
C ASN A 6 -35.36 31.21 -7.32
N LYS A 7 -35.17 32.35 -7.98
CA LYS A 7 -33.84 32.88 -8.32
C LYS A 7 -32.95 33.14 -7.10
N SER A 8 -33.53 33.44 -5.95
CA SER A 8 -32.79 33.81 -4.73
C SER A 8 -32.10 32.63 -4.04
N ASN A 9 -32.65 31.42 -4.17
CA ASN A 9 -32.18 30.25 -3.42
C ASN A 9 -32.21 28.93 -4.21
N LYS A 10 -32.54 28.99 -5.51
CA LYS A 10 -32.63 27.84 -6.41
C LYS A 10 -33.61 26.74 -5.96
N ARG A 11 -34.53 27.04 -5.05
CA ARG A 11 -35.56 26.06 -4.63
C ARG A 11 -36.59 25.87 -5.74
N VAL A 12 -36.95 24.62 -5.99
CA VAL A 12 -38.02 24.25 -6.93
C VAL A 12 -39.35 24.70 -6.33
N VAL A 13 -40.01 25.67 -6.97
CA VAL A 13 -41.34 26.17 -6.55
C VAL A 13 -42.48 25.55 -7.36
N TRP A 14 -42.19 25.07 -8.56
CA TRP A 14 -43.14 24.37 -9.42
C TRP A 14 -42.41 23.45 -10.41
N ILE A 15 -43.09 22.38 -10.85
CA ILE A 15 -42.60 21.46 -11.88
C ILE A 15 -43.68 21.37 -12.95
N ASN A 16 -43.29 21.61 -14.20
CA ASN A 16 -44.11 21.34 -15.37
C ASN A 16 -43.58 20.07 -16.07
N ALA A 17 -44.44 19.06 -16.16
CA ALA A 17 -44.09 17.75 -16.68
C ALA A 17 -43.93 17.70 -18.21
N ASP A 18 -44.15 18.81 -18.94
CA ASP A 18 -43.95 18.86 -20.39
C ASP A 18 -42.51 18.46 -20.77
N SER A 19 -42.42 17.73 -21.88
CA SER A 19 -41.18 17.21 -22.44
C SER A 19 -40.46 18.22 -23.33
N ASN A 20 -41.11 19.29 -23.77
CA ASN A 20 -40.48 20.37 -24.52
C ASN A 20 -39.91 21.43 -23.56
N GLN A 21 -38.89 22.15 -23.99
CA GLN A 21 -38.40 23.32 -23.26
C GLN A 21 -39.45 24.44 -23.33
N MET A 22 -39.85 24.95 -22.17
CA MET A 22 -40.88 25.98 -22.06
C MET A 22 -40.31 27.26 -21.46
N THR A 23 -40.99 28.38 -21.70
CA THR A 23 -40.58 29.69 -21.20
C THR A 23 -41.75 30.48 -20.65
N GLY A 24 -41.48 31.40 -19.72
CA GLY A 24 -42.47 32.36 -19.26
C GLY A 24 -43.73 31.74 -18.66
N ILE A 25 -44.87 32.37 -18.97
CA ILE A 25 -46.18 31.96 -18.48
C ILE A 25 -46.65 30.60 -19.03
N ASP A 26 -46.10 30.17 -20.18
CA ASP A 26 -46.42 28.86 -20.76
C ASP A 26 -45.88 27.73 -19.88
N ALA A 27 -44.72 27.93 -19.25
CA ALA A 27 -44.17 26.97 -18.30
C ALA A 27 -44.97 26.95 -16.98
N TRP A 28 -45.43 28.10 -16.51
CA TRP A 28 -46.24 28.23 -15.30
C TRP A 28 -47.04 29.54 -15.29
N ALA A 29 -48.36 29.48 -15.14
CA ALA A 29 -49.23 30.66 -15.23
C ALA A 29 -48.88 31.77 -14.21
N ASN A 30 -48.30 31.42 -13.05
CA ASN A 30 -47.84 32.37 -12.04
C ASN A 30 -46.37 32.77 -12.19
N PHE A 31 -45.74 32.47 -13.34
CA PHE A 31 -44.35 32.81 -13.58
C PHE A 31 -44.13 34.32 -13.50
N LYS A 32 -43.03 34.69 -12.86
CA LYS A 32 -42.61 36.07 -12.63
C LYS A 32 -41.14 36.16 -12.97
N SER A 33 -40.79 36.78 -14.09
CA SER A 33 -39.43 36.76 -14.62
C SER A 33 -38.40 37.43 -13.72
N ASP A 34 -38.82 38.31 -12.82
CA ASP A 34 -38.00 38.94 -11.79
C ASP A 34 -37.69 37.99 -10.61
N GLN A 35 -38.57 37.03 -10.31
CA GLN A 35 -38.46 36.13 -9.15
C GLN A 35 -38.05 34.70 -9.51
N HIS A 36 -38.37 34.27 -10.73
CA HIS A 36 -38.29 32.89 -11.16
C HIS A 36 -37.40 32.73 -12.40
N GLU A 37 -36.78 31.56 -12.49
CA GLU A 37 -36.13 31.06 -13.68
C GLU A 37 -36.70 29.68 -14.02
N ILE A 38 -36.55 29.26 -15.27
CA ILE A 38 -36.99 27.95 -15.75
C ILE A 38 -35.76 27.18 -16.18
N VAL A 39 -35.63 25.97 -15.67
CA VAL A 39 -34.57 25.03 -16.06
C VAL A 39 -35.22 23.80 -16.65
N TYR A 40 -34.81 23.44 -17.86
CA TYR A 40 -35.23 22.21 -18.51
C TYR A 40 -34.29 21.06 -18.11
N SER A 41 -34.85 19.90 -17.77
CA SER A 41 -34.07 18.70 -17.44
C SER A 41 -34.76 17.44 -17.94
N LEU A 42 -33.96 16.50 -18.43
CA LEU A 42 -34.39 15.16 -18.87
C LEU A 42 -34.06 14.08 -17.83
N HIS A 43 -32.93 14.19 -17.14
CA HIS A 43 -32.36 13.12 -16.32
C HIS A 43 -32.18 13.48 -14.84
N TYR A 44 -32.46 14.74 -14.48
CA TYR A 44 -32.45 15.22 -13.10
C TYR A 44 -33.86 15.59 -12.63
N ASN A 45 -34.33 14.97 -11.54
CA ASN A 45 -35.73 15.07 -11.08
C ASN A 45 -35.91 15.46 -9.61
N PRO A 46 -35.50 16.68 -9.21
CA PRO A 46 -35.75 17.18 -7.85
C PRO A 46 -37.25 17.45 -7.62
N GLN A 47 -37.68 17.39 -6.37
CA GLN A 47 -39.05 17.61 -5.96
C GLN A 47 -39.34 19.06 -5.59
N VAL A 48 -40.61 19.46 -5.60
CA VAL A 48 -41.03 20.79 -5.13
C VAL A 48 -40.58 20.98 -3.69
N GLY A 49 -39.89 22.10 -3.44
CA GLY A 49 -39.31 22.45 -2.16
C GLY A 49 -37.83 22.05 -2.01
N GLU A 50 -37.29 21.17 -2.84
CA GLU A 50 -35.86 20.85 -2.85
C GLU A 50 -35.05 21.96 -3.53
N THR A 51 -33.75 22.01 -3.22
CA THR A 51 -32.82 22.90 -3.91
C THR A 51 -32.36 22.23 -5.20
N PHE A 52 -32.48 22.93 -6.31
CA PHE A 52 -31.96 22.47 -7.59
C PHE A 52 -30.43 22.63 -7.61
N ILE A 53 -29.71 21.51 -7.57
CA ILE A 53 -28.25 21.48 -7.40
C ILE A 53 -27.49 21.10 -8.68
N ALA A 54 -28.18 20.62 -9.72
CA ALA A 54 -27.54 20.32 -10.99
C ALA A 54 -26.97 21.58 -11.66
N GLU A 55 -25.83 21.43 -12.31
CA GLU A 55 -25.26 22.49 -13.16
C GLU A 55 -26.24 22.82 -14.30
N VAL A 56 -26.35 24.11 -14.65
CA VAL A 56 -27.25 24.59 -15.71
C VAL A 56 -26.46 25.37 -16.75
N LYS A 57 -26.56 24.96 -18.02
CA LYS A 57 -26.02 25.69 -19.18
C LYS A 57 -27.16 26.01 -20.13
N ASP A 58 -27.28 27.28 -20.52
CA ASP A 58 -28.32 27.77 -21.43
C ASP A 58 -29.75 27.34 -21.04
N GLY A 59 -30.03 27.34 -19.72
CA GLY A 59 -31.33 26.95 -19.17
C GLY A 59 -31.60 25.44 -19.19
N ILE A 60 -30.59 24.61 -19.47
CA ILE A 60 -30.68 23.15 -19.50
C ILE A 60 -29.79 22.56 -18.39
N ALA A 61 -30.38 21.71 -17.56
CA ALA A 61 -29.65 20.95 -16.54
C ALA A 61 -28.70 19.96 -17.21
N GLN A 62 -27.46 19.94 -16.75
CA GLN A 62 -26.46 19.00 -17.22
C GLN A 62 -26.61 17.66 -16.49
N ASP A 63 -26.24 16.59 -17.19
CA ASP A 63 -26.17 15.27 -16.58
C ASP A 63 -25.05 15.23 -15.55
N PHE A 64 -25.25 14.43 -14.50
CA PHE A 64 -24.20 14.19 -13.53
C PHE A 64 -23.16 13.25 -14.13
N GLU A 65 -21.90 13.66 -14.14
CA GLU A 65 -20.78 12.78 -14.47
C GLU A 65 -20.30 12.06 -13.20
N PRO A 66 -20.29 10.71 -13.17
CA PRO A 66 -19.78 9.97 -12.02
C PRO A 66 -18.34 10.36 -11.68
N ARG A 67 -18.09 10.61 -10.40
CA ARG A 67 -16.79 11.04 -9.89
C ARG A 67 -16.30 10.12 -8.80
N LYS A 68 -15.02 9.80 -8.82
CA LYS A 68 -14.37 9.01 -7.78
C LYS A 68 -13.98 9.91 -6.62
N VAL A 69 -14.21 9.40 -5.42
CA VAL A 69 -13.68 9.97 -4.19
C VAL A 69 -12.99 8.87 -3.41
N TYR A 70 -11.99 9.25 -2.63
CA TYR A 70 -11.12 8.35 -1.89
C TYR A 70 -11.12 8.72 -0.43
N ASN A 71 -11.27 7.72 0.44
CA ASN A 71 -11.09 7.92 1.86
C ASN A 71 -9.63 8.31 2.17
N LYS A 72 -9.42 9.43 2.85
CA LYS A 72 -8.09 10.02 3.17
C LYS A 72 -7.21 9.10 4.03
N ILE A 73 -7.78 8.09 4.69
CA ILE A 73 -7.08 7.13 5.56
C ILE A 73 -6.95 5.77 4.87
N SER A 74 -8.09 5.12 4.58
CA SER A 74 -8.13 3.75 4.05
C SER A 74 -7.72 3.68 2.58
N LYS A 75 -7.79 4.79 1.84
CA LYS A 75 -7.59 4.88 0.38
C LYS A 75 -8.67 4.17 -0.42
N GLU A 76 -9.73 3.71 0.24
CA GLU A 76 -10.86 3.06 -0.43
C GLU A 76 -11.56 4.05 -1.35
N GLU A 77 -11.86 3.57 -2.56
CA GLU A 77 -12.58 4.30 -3.58
C GLU A 77 -14.09 4.10 -3.39
N ARG A 78 -14.85 5.17 -3.55
CA ARG A 78 -16.27 5.08 -3.91
C ARG A 78 -16.58 6.05 -5.05
N ILE A 79 -17.73 5.84 -5.68
CA ILE A 79 -18.17 6.64 -6.82
C ILE A 79 -19.41 7.43 -6.39
N LEU A 80 -19.35 8.76 -6.55
CA LEU A 80 -20.53 9.62 -6.56
C LEU A 80 -21.28 9.33 -7.86
N GLN A 81 -22.57 9.04 -7.78
CA GLN A 81 -23.42 8.64 -8.90
C GLN A 81 -24.49 9.69 -9.24
N SER A 82 -24.77 10.63 -8.32
CA SER A 82 -25.72 11.70 -8.57
C SER A 82 -25.32 13.02 -7.89
N TRP A 83 -26.05 14.09 -8.21
CA TRP A 83 -25.86 15.40 -7.58
C TRP A 83 -26.08 15.36 -6.05
N GLU A 84 -26.90 14.43 -5.57
CA GLU A 84 -27.20 14.22 -4.15
C GLU A 84 -26.04 13.56 -3.40
N ASP A 85 -25.18 12.83 -4.10
CA ASP A 85 -24.01 12.20 -3.51
C ASP A 85 -22.95 13.28 -3.21
N LYS A 86 -22.81 13.60 -1.93
CA LYS A 86 -21.84 14.59 -1.46
C LYS A 86 -20.55 13.92 -1.03
N ILE A 87 -19.45 14.59 -1.32
CA ILE A 87 -18.15 14.30 -0.72
C ILE A 87 -18.15 14.76 0.74
N ASP A 88 -17.64 13.92 1.64
CA ASP A 88 -17.31 14.32 2.99
C ASP A 88 -15.89 14.87 3.02
N LEU A 89 -15.74 16.20 2.95
CA LEU A 89 -14.44 16.85 2.89
C LEU A 89 -13.57 16.62 4.15
N GLU A 90 -14.14 16.18 5.27
CA GLU A 90 -13.34 15.82 6.45
C GLU A 90 -12.61 14.50 6.25
N THR A 91 -13.23 13.54 5.55
CA THR A 91 -12.74 12.16 5.45
C THR A 91 -12.37 11.71 4.03
N GLU A 92 -12.71 12.49 3.01
CA GLU A 92 -12.61 12.13 1.60
C GLU A 92 -11.98 13.22 0.73
N THR A 93 -11.35 12.79 -0.36
CA THR A 93 -10.75 13.64 -1.38
C THR A 93 -11.08 13.14 -2.78
N GLU A 94 -11.12 14.04 -3.76
CA GLU A 94 -11.14 13.65 -5.19
C GLU A 94 -9.74 13.27 -5.69
N ASP A 95 -8.67 13.58 -4.94
CA ASP A 95 -7.30 13.24 -5.31
C ASP A 95 -7.10 11.72 -5.29
N GLU A 96 -6.66 11.17 -6.42
CA GLU A 96 -6.39 9.74 -6.53
C GLU A 96 -5.09 9.34 -5.81
N PRO A 97 -5.11 8.28 -4.98
CA PRO A 97 -3.90 7.69 -4.41
C PRO A 97 -2.90 7.33 -5.52
N ARG A 98 -1.61 7.60 -5.29
CA ARG A 98 -0.59 7.33 -6.32
C ARG A 98 -0.49 5.82 -6.54
N ARG A 99 -0.30 5.43 -7.81
CA ARG A 99 -0.19 4.04 -8.24
C ARG A 99 1.16 3.76 -8.87
N ASP A 100 1.57 2.50 -8.85
CA ASP A 100 2.72 2.03 -9.64
C ASP A 100 2.35 1.80 -11.11
N GLY A 101 3.32 1.38 -11.92
CA GLY A 101 3.11 1.08 -13.34
C GLY A 101 2.18 -0.11 -13.63
N SER A 102 1.81 -0.89 -12.59
CA SER A 102 0.81 -1.97 -12.69
C SER A 102 -0.61 -1.51 -12.37
N GLY A 103 -0.78 -0.28 -11.88
CA GLY A 103 -2.05 0.26 -11.39
C GLY A 103 -2.33 -0.06 -9.92
N SER A 104 -1.38 -0.64 -9.19
CA SER A 104 -1.53 -0.92 -7.75
C SER A 104 -1.23 0.34 -6.93
N VAL A 105 -2.02 0.59 -5.88
CA VAL A 105 -1.81 1.74 -4.99
C VAL A 105 -0.47 1.61 -4.27
N LEU A 106 0.35 2.66 -4.31
CA LEU A 106 1.64 2.66 -3.62
C LEU A 106 1.43 2.52 -2.10
N PRO A 107 2.22 1.67 -1.42
CA PRO A 107 2.12 1.51 0.02
C PRO A 107 2.64 2.76 0.75
N HIS A 108 2.33 2.85 2.05
CA HIS A 108 2.83 3.90 2.94
C HIS A 108 2.41 5.32 2.54
N GLN A 109 1.30 5.46 1.82
CA GLN A 109 0.75 6.76 1.47
C GLN A 109 -0.12 7.34 2.59
N VAL A 110 0.02 8.64 2.81
CA VAL A 110 -0.83 9.47 3.68
C VAL A 110 -1.33 10.68 2.90
N TYR A 111 -2.56 11.11 3.17
CA TYR A 111 -3.12 12.30 2.55
C TYR A 111 -2.76 13.56 3.36
N THR A 112 -2.43 14.65 2.66
CA THR A 112 -2.17 15.97 3.24
C THR A 112 -2.96 17.02 2.47
N GLU A 113 -3.55 17.99 3.15
CA GLU A 113 -4.38 19.02 2.50
C GLU A 113 -3.60 19.90 1.51
N SER A 114 -2.29 20.09 1.72
CA SER A 114 -1.45 20.94 0.86
C SER A 114 -0.73 20.17 -0.25
N GLY A 115 -0.51 18.87 -0.09
CA GLY A 115 0.33 18.05 -0.98
C GLY A 115 -0.37 16.84 -1.58
N GLY A 116 -1.65 16.62 -1.28
CA GLY A 116 -2.39 15.42 -1.65
C GLY A 116 -1.77 14.17 -1.03
N TRP A 117 -1.74 13.08 -1.80
CA TRP A 117 -1.13 11.82 -1.40
C TRP A 117 0.41 11.87 -1.46
N ILE A 118 1.04 11.70 -0.31
CA ILE A 118 2.51 11.63 -0.17
C ILE A 118 2.92 10.30 0.45
N ILE A 119 4.15 9.86 0.18
CA ILE A 119 4.73 8.71 0.88
C ILE A 119 5.18 9.15 2.27
N ASP A 120 4.68 8.48 3.30
CA ASP A 120 5.19 8.53 4.66
C ASP A 120 6.55 7.84 4.71
N ILE A 121 7.59 8.65 4.85
CA ILE A 121 8.97 8.18 4.86
C ILE A 121 9.27 7.31 6.08
N ASP A 122 8.64 7.58 7.23
CA ASP A 122 8.88 6.84 8.46
C ASP A 122 8.29 5.43 8.35
N GLN A 123 7.05 5.31 7.85
CA GLN A 123 6.45 4.01 7.57
C GLN A 123 7.24 3.21 6.53
N LYS A 124 7.72 3.87 5.47
CA LYS A 124 8.54 3.22 4.44
C LYS A 124 9.87 2.72 5.00
N ARG A 125 10.54 3.53 5.82
CA ARG A 125 11.79 3.18 6.50
C ARG A 125 11.60 1.96 7.39
N ASP A 126 10.56 1.94 8.21
CA ASP A 126 10.25 0.83 9.11
C ASP A 126 9.98 -0.46 8.34
N SER A 127 9.24 -0.40 7.23
CA SER A 127 9.01 -1.55 6.35
C SER A 127 10.31 -2.10 5.77
N LEU A 128 11.22 -1.23 5.30
CA LEU A 128 12.52 -1.66 4.79
C LEU A 128 13.39 -2.30 5.88
N ILE A 129 13.41 -1.75 7.09
CA ILE A 129 14.14 -2.33 8.24
C ILE A 129 13.59 -3.73 8.58
N LYS A 130 12.26 -3.91 8.58
CA LYS A 130 11.63 -5.23 8.78
C LYS A 130 12.03 -6.21 7.69
N LEU A 131 12.07 -5.77 6.43
CA LEU A 131 12.49 -6.61 5.31
C LEU A 131 13.97 -7.03 5.41
N VAL A 132 14.87 -6.11 5.81
CA VAL A 132 16.28 -6.45 6.10
C VAL A 132 16.41 -7.50 7.19
N ASN A 133 15.64 -7.38 8.28
CA ASN A 133 15.64 -8.38 9.35
C ASN A 133 15.16 -9.74 8.83
N SER A 134 14.09 -9.77 8.03
CA SER A 134 13.55 -11.00 7.43
C SER A 134 14.54 -11.68 6.48
N ILE A 135 15.23 -10.90 5.63
CA ILE A 135 16.28 -11.43 4.74
C ILE A 135 17.44 -12.01 5.55
N CYS A 136 17.91 -11.30 6.58
CA CYS A 136 18.98 -11.77 7.46
C CYS A 136 18.62 -13.09 8.14
N GLU A 137 17.42 -13.18 8.71
CA GLU A 137 16.92 -14.40 9.32
C GLU A 137 16.85 -15.55 8.31
N SER A 138 16.28 -15.30 7.13
CA SER A 138 16.21 -16.28 6.05
C SER A 138 17.59 -16.81 5.66
N LYS A 139 18.59 -15.92 5.55
CA LYS A 139 19.97 -16.29 5.21
C LYS A 139 20.66 -17.08 6.34
N ILE A 140 20.37 -16.78 7.61
CA ILE A 140 20.89 -17.55 8.76
C ILE A 140 20.33 -18.97 8.76
N ILE A 141 19.02 -19.14 8.54
CA ILE A 141 18.39 -20.47 8.56
C ILE A 141 18.66 -21.27 7.28
N ALA A 142 19.05 -20.61 6.18
CA ALA A 142 19.42 -21.23 4.93
C ALA A 142 20.67 -22.10 5.01
N GLY A 143 21.37 -22.16 6.15
CA GLY A 143 22.52 -23.04 6.34
C GLY A 143 23.87 -22.38 6.00
N PHE A 144 24.93 -23.15 6.14
CA PHE A 144 26.29 -22.71 5.89
C PHE A 144 27.18 -23.87 5.42
N THR A 145 28.32 -23.54 4.81
CA THR A 145 29.31 -24.53 4.39
C THR A 145 30.48 -24.54 5.38
N SER A 146 30.95 -25.73 5.74
CA SER A 146 32.18 -25.92 6.52
C SER A 146 33.07 -26.96 5.86
N SER A 147 34.38 -26.79 5.96
CA SER A 147 35.38 -27.73 5.43
C SER A 147 35.97 -28.63 6.53
N ALA A 148 35.30 -28.78 7.67
CA ALA A 148 35.81 -29.53 8.83
C ALA A 148 36.14 -31.01 8.51
N LEU A 149 35.45 -31.63 7.55
CA LEU A 149 35.72 -33.01 7.12
C LEU A 149 36.85 -33.10 6.07
N GLY A 150 37.57 -32.01 5.79
CA GLY A 150 38.62 -31.95 4.77
C GLY A 150 38.12 -31.58 3.37
N ALA A 151 36.80 -31.48 3.19
CA ALA A 151 36.13 -31.01 1.97
C ALA A 151 34.89 -30.18 2.34
N PRO A 152 34.41 -29.29 1.46
CA PRO A 152 33.20 -28.51 1.69
C PRO A 152 31.98 -29.40 1.91
N HIS A 153 31.30 -29.21 3.05
CA HIS A 153 30.02 -29.82 3.35
C HIS A 153 29.04 -28.74 3.78
N PHE A 154 27.79 -28.86 3.34
CA PHE A 154 26.71 -27.97 3.72
C PHE A 154 25.97 -28.50 4.95
N TYR A 155 25.71 -27.61 5.89
CA TYR A 155 25.00 -27.85 7.14
C TYR A 155 23.74 -26.99 7.17
N ASN A 156 22.62 -27.61 7.52
CA ASN A 156 21.41 -26.85 7.83
C ASN A 156 21.64 -26.00 9.09
N SER A 157 20.87 -24.94 9.25
CA SER A 157 21.03 -24.00 10.36
C SER A 157 19.69 -23.42 10.82
N ASP A 158 18.62 -24.20 10.76
CA ASP A 158 17.41 -23.82 11.48
C ASP A 158 17.67 -23.76 13.01
N ARG A 159 16.66 -23.37 13.79
CA ARG A 159 16.82 -23.21 15.24
C ARG A 159 17.22 -24.52 15.93
N ASP A 160 16.63 -25.64 15.53
CA ASP A 160 16.89 -26.94 16.14
C ASP A 160 18.27 -27.46 15.72
N ASP A 161 18.65 -27.27 14.46
CA ASP A 161 19.99 -27.60 13.96
C ASP A 161 21.08 -26.84 14.73
N GLN A 162 20.89 -25.54 14.97
CA GLN A 162 21.81 -24.71 15.77
C GLN A 162 21.93 -25.22 17.21
N LEU A 163 20.80 -25.53 17.86
CA LEU A 163 20.79 -26.05 19.24
C LEU A 163 21.45 -27.44 19.33
N ASN A 164 21.14 -28.32 18.37
CA ASN A 164 21.71 -29.64 18.28
C ASN A 164 23.23 -29.59 18.08
N LEU A 165 23.71 -28.68 17.22
CA LEU A 165 25.14 -28.48 17.01
C LEU A 165 25.85 -28.04 18.29
N ILE A 166 25.29 -27.06 19.02
CA ILE A 166 25.83 -26.61 20.31
C ILE A 166 25.87 -27.76 21.32
N GLY A 167 24.80 -28.56 21.38
CA GLY A 167 24.72 -29.74 22.25
C GLY A 167 25.80 -30.78 21.93
N LEU A 168 25.99 -31.12 20.66
CA LEU A 168 26.98 -32.11 20.22
C LEU A 168 28.42 -31.64 20.48
N VAL A 169 28.73 -30.37 20.22
CA VAL A 169 30.06 -29.80 20.52
C VAL A 169 30.39 -29.89 22.01
N SER A 170 29.38 -29.74 22.87
CA SER A 170 29.56 -29.78 24.33
C SER A 170 29.95 -31.15 24.87
N LEU A 171 29.79 -32.22 24.08
CA LEU A 171 30.17 -33.58 24.48
C LEU A 171 31.69 -33.83 24.41
N ILE A 172 32.44 -33.04 23.62
CA ILE A 172 33.90 -33.15 23.46
C ILE A 172 34.36 -34.59 23.08
N VAL A 173 33.52 -35.30 22.31
CA VAL A 173 33.82 -36.65 21.78
C VAL A 173 33.50 -36.68 20.28
N PRO A 174 33.95 -37.72 19.54
CA PRO A 174 33.49 -37.93 18.17
C PRO A 174 31.97 -38.14 18.11
N VAL A 175 31.32 -37.54 17.11
CA VAL A 175 29.86 -37.57 16.94
C VAL A 175 29.47 -37.81 15.49
N LEU A 176 28.31 -38.45 15.28
CA LEU A 176 27.64 -38.46 13.99
C LEU A 176 26.81 -37.20 13.84
N TYR A 177 27.07 -36.40 12.81
CA TYR A 177 26.29 -35.20 12.52
C TYR A 177 25.91 -35.13 11.04
N LYS A 178 24.72 -34.60 10.78
CA LYS A 178 24.09 -34.62 9.46
C LYS A 178 24.61 -33.46 8.62
N CYS A 179 25.09 -33.77 7.42
CA CYS A 179 25.58 -32.78 6.45
C CYS A 179 25.34 -33.25 5.02
N THR A 180 25.45 -32.33 4.07
CA THR A 180 25.37 -32.60 2.63
C THR A 180 26.76 -32.46 2.02
N ASP A 181 27.22 -33.47 1.29
CA ASP A 181 28.52 -33.40 0.61
C ASP A 181 28.45 -32.63 -0.73
N GLU A 182 29.60 -32.51 -1.39
CA GLU A 182 29.75 -31.87 -2.70
C GLU A 182 28.91 -32.52 -3.83
N THR A 183 28.51 -33.79 -3.65
CA THR A 183 27.63 -34.50 -4.60
C THR A 183 26.15 -34.26 -4.31
N GLY A 184 25.82 -33.48 -3.28
CA GLY A 184 24.46 -33.21 -2.86
C GLY A 184 23.86 -34.30 -1.96
N ILE A 185 24.65 -35.29 -1.51
CA ILE A 185 24.15 -36.41 -0.72
C ILE A 185 24.13 -36.02 0.77
N LYS A 186 22.93 -35.97 1.34
CA LYS A 186 22.71 -35.71 2.77
C LYS A 186 22.82 -36.99 3.59
N GLY A 187 23.68 -36.99 4.61
CA GLY A 187 23.93 -38.16 5.45
C GLY A 187 24.58 -37.81 6.78
N TYR A 188 24.51 -38.75 7.73
CA TYR A 188 25.26 -38.66 8.99
C TYR A 188 26.71 -39.06 8.73
N ARG A 189 27.65 -38.18 9.09
CA ARG A 189 29.09 -38.43 8.97
C ARG A 189 29.77 -38.27 10.33
N ASN A 190 30.82 -39.05 10.55
CA ASN A 190 31.59 -38.99 11.80
C ASN A 190 32.47 -37.74 11.81
N HIS A 191 32.33 -36.92 12.83
CA HIS A 191 33.17 -35.77 13.11
C HIS A 191 33.94 -36.04 14.40
N SER A 192 35.26 -35.85 14.39
CA SER A 192 36.02 -35.76 15.64
C SER A 192 35.58 -34.54 16.46
N ALA A 193 35.94 -34.51 17.75
CA ALA A 193 35.63 -33.38 18.64
C ALA A 193 36.11 -32.03 18.07
N ASN A 194 37.30 -32.00 17.45
CA ASN A 194 37.83 -30.78 16.81
C ASN A 194 37.05 -30.40 15.54
N GLN A 195 36.62 -31.38 14.74
CA GLN A 195 35.88 -31.12 13.51
C GLN A 195 34.48 -30.57 13.80
N ILE A 196 33.73 -31.17 14.73
CA ILE A 196 32.40 -30.63 15.07
C ILE A 196 32.49 -29.24 15.71
N LYS A 197 33.54 -28.98 16.50
CA LYS A 197 33.83 -27.64 17.02
C LYS A 197 34.13 -26.65 15.90
N GLN A 198 34.85 -27.06 14.86
CA GLN A 198 35.08 -26.24 13.67
C GLN A 198 33.77 -25.93 12.94
N VAL A 199 32.88 -26.92 12.76
CA VAL A 199 31.54 -26.69 12.16
C VAL A 199 30.77 -25.60 12.93
N LEU A 200 30.76 -25.66 14.26
CA LEU A 200 30.14 -24.61 15.08
C LEU A 200 30.82 -23.25 14.88
N GLY A 201 32.15 -23.21 14.82
CA GLY A 201 32.91 -21.98 14.58
C GLY A 201 32.58 -21.34 13.24
N ASP A 202 32.57 -22.13 12.16
CA ASP A 202 32.25 -21.67 10.81
C ASP A 202 30.82 -21.12 10.72
N GLY A 203 29.86 -21.82 11.33
CA GLY A 203 28.47 -21.36 11.44
C GLY A 203 28.33 -20.05 12.23
N ALA A 204 29.06 -19.91 13.34
CA ALA A 204 29.07 -18.70 14.14
C ALA A 204 29.69 -17.50 13.38
N ILE A 205 30.76 -17.73 12.62
CA ILE A 205 31.38 -16.72 11.76
C ILE A 205 30.38 -16.27 10.70
N ARG A 206 29.75 -17.22 10.00
CA ARG A 206 28.75 -16.93 8.97
C ARG A 206 27.59 -16.11 9.52
N LYS A 207 27.00 -16.55 10.64
CA LYS A 207 25.91 -15.82 11.32
C LYS A 207 26.33 -14.41 11.72
N THR A 208 27.54 -14.23 12.25
CA THR A 208 28.06 -12.92 12.63
C THR A 208 28.18 -11.98 11.44
N LEU A 209 28.70 -12.45 10.30
CA LEU A 209 28.81 -11.65 9.08
C LEU A 209 27.43 -11.18 8.57
N LEU A 210 26.44 -12.08 8.59
CA LEU A 210 25.06 -11.75 8.21
C LEU A 210 24.44 -10.69 9.14
N LEU A 211 24.64 -10.83 10.47
CA LEU A 211 24.15 -9.85 11.45
C LEU A 211 24.83 -8.49 11.29
N GLN A 212 26.14 -8.46 11.03
CA GLN A 212 26.88 -7.23 10.77
C GLN A 212 26.38 -6.54 9.49
N LYS A 213 26.14 -7.30 8.42
CA LYS A 213 25.56 -6.78 7.17
C LYS A 213 24.17 -6.17 7.41
N ALA A 214 23.30 -6.88 8.14
CA ALA A 214 21.97 -6.38 8.50
C ALA A 214 22.05 -5.09 9.34
N ALA A 215 22.96 -5.02 10.31
CA ALA A 215 23.18 -3.83 11.12
C ALA A 215 23.64 -2.63 10.28
N SER A 216 24.60 -2.85 9.36
CA SER A 216 25.08 -1.83 8.43
C SER A 216 23.96 -1.30 7.53
N LEU A 217 23.15 -2.19 6.92
CA LEU A 217 22.02 -1.79 6.08
C LEU A 217 20.98 -0.98 6.88
N LYS A 218 20.65 -1.41 8.10
CA LYS A 218 19.71 -0.68 8.96
C LYS A 218 20.24 0.70 9.32
N SER A 219 21.55 0.84 9.58
CA SER A 219 22.17 2.15 9.82
C SER A 219 22.06 3.07 8.61
N VAL A 220 22.29 2.56 7.40
CA VAL A 220 22.13 3.33 6.15
C VAL A 220 20.68 3.79 5.99
N ILE A 221 19.72 2.87 6.11
CA ILE A 221 18.29 3.16 5.99
C ILE A 221 17.84 4.21 7.02
N GLN A 222 18.36 4.14 8.25
CA GLN A 222 18.02 5.10 9.30
C GLN A 222 18.52 6.51 9.01
N SER A 223 19.64 6.66 8.31
CA SER A 223 20.23 7.97 7.98
C SER A 223 19.60 8.66 6.77
N ILE A 224 18.72 7.98 6.02
CA ILE A 224 18.13 8.54 4.81
C ILE A 224 16.93 9.44 5.14
N GLU A 225 16.90 10.62 4.53
CA GLU A 225 15.90 11.66 4.74
C GLU A 225 14.92 11.82 3.57
N THR A 226 15.15 11.15 2.44
CA THR A 226 14.27 11.25 1.27
C THR A 226 13.74 9.90 0.80
N VAL A 227 12.52 9.91 0.26
CA VAL A 227 11.86 8.71 -0.31
C VAL A 227 12.66 8.16 -1.49
N ASN A 228 13.18 9.05 -2.34
CA ASN A 228 13.95 8.67 -3.52
C ASN A 228 15.25 7.94 -3.15
N GLU A 229 15.96 8.39 -2.11
CA GLU A 229 17.14 7.68 -1.62
C GLU A 229 16.78 6.31 -1.03
N LEU A 230 15.66 6.21 -0.29
CA LEU A 230 15.18 4.92 0.23
C LEU A 230 14.87 3.92 -0.89
N ASP A 231 14.28 4.37 -2.00
CA ASP A 231 13.98 3.53 -3.16
C ASP A 231 15.21 2.94 -3.84
N ASN A 232 16.37 3.56 -3.65
CA ASN A 232 17.63 3.13 -4.25
C ASN A 232 18.48 2.25 -3.31
N VAL A 233 18.03 1.96 -2.09
CA VAL A 233 18.77 1.09 -1.18
C VAL A 233 18.68 -0.37 -1.62
N ASN A 234 19.83 -0.94 -2.01
CA ASN A 234 19.92 -2.35 -2.34
C ASN A 234 20.06 -3.20 -1.05
N ILE A 235 18.94 -3.82 -0.66
CA ILE A 235 18.88 -4.73 0.49
C ILE A 235 18.93 -6.21 0.11
N THR A 236 18.94 -6.57 -1.18
CA THR A 236 18.80 -7.95 -1.64
C THR A 236 20.13 -8.62 -2.03
N SER A 237 21.20 -7.85 -2.15
CA SER A 237 22.52 -8.35 -2.58
C SER A 237 23.58 -8.31 -1.47
N GLY A 238 24.67 -9.05 -1.68
CA GLY A 238 25.83 -9.05 -0.76
C GLY A 238 25.55 -9.79 0.56
N TRP A 239 24.72 -10.83 0.49
CA TRP A 239 24.39 -11.69 1.62
C TRP A 239 25.07 -13.06 1.58
N ASP A 240 25.83 -13.35 0.52
CA ASP A 240 26.47 -14.66 0.30
C ASP A 240 27.81 -14.80 1.01
#